data_AF-R4ISG5-F1
#
_entry.id   AF-R4ISG5-F1
#
_cell.length_a   1.000
_cell.length_b   1.000
_cell.length_c   1.000
_cell.angle_alpha   90.00
_cell.angle_beta   90.00
_cell.angle_gamma   90.00
#
_symmetry.space_group_name_H-M   'P 1'
#
loop_
_entity.id
_entity.type
_entity.pdbx_description
1 polymer ?
#
loop_
_entity_poly.entity_id
_entity_poly.type
_entity_poly.pdbx_seq_one_letter_code
_entity_poly.pdbx_strand_id
1 'polypeptide(L)'
;MKMKLLLFVCGILSGTAAVFHEDLAINGCSDSDGEFMYALDGEELWYADFKKQTGVEPQPPFVDHATYVEGTYESAVANQQICRQNLNTIREATKGLPLKRDSPSNVVVYSRDEVELGEQNTLICHV
;
A
#
# COMPACT_ATOMS: atom_id res chain seq x y z
N MET A 1 22.67 44.41 3.44
CA MET A 1 22.10 43.58 4.53
C MET A 1 20.70 43.06 4.23
N LYS A 2 19.79 43.86 3.66
CA LYS A 2 18.41 43.45 3.33
C LYS A 2 18.30 42.25 2.36
N MET A 3 19.17 42.19 1.34
CA MET A 3 19.15 41.10 0.34
C MET A 3 19.65 39.76 0.91
N LYS A 4 20.65 39.78 1.80
CA LYS A 4 21.14 38.57 2.49
C LYS A 4 20.13 38.02 3.50
N LEU A 5 19.38 38.91 4.16
CA LEU A 5 18.30 38.53 5.07
C LEU A 5 17.10 37.93 4.33
N LEU A 6 16.71 38.50 3.18
CA LEU A 6 15.66 37.93 2.33
C LEU A 6 16.00 36.52 1.84
N LEU A 7 17.24 36.31 1.37
CA LEU A 7 17.69 34.99 0.91
C LEU A 7 17.72 33.97 2.06
N PHE A 8 18.07 34.40 3.28
CA PHE A 8 18.05 33.55 4.47
C PHE A 8 16.61 33.17 4.88
N VAL A 9 15.66 34.11 4.82
CA VAL A 9 14.24 33.86 5.12
C VAL A 9 13.59 32.97 4.06
N CYS A 10 13.85 33.19 2.77
CA CYS A 10 13.36 32.32 1.70
C CYS A 10 13.94 30.90 1.78
N GLY A 11 15.22 30.76 2.14
CA GLY A 11 15.86 29.45 2.33
C GLY A 11 15.28 28.65 3.50
N ILE A 12 14.79 29.31 4.56
CA ILE A 12 14.13 28.66 5.71
C ILE A 12 12.70 28.22 5.33
N LEU A 13 11.95 29.02 4.56
CA LEU A 13 10.60 28.65 4.11
C LEU A 13 10.57 27.53 3.07
N SER A 14 11.62 27.36 2.27
CA SER A 14 11.72 26.28 1.28
C SER A 14 12.12 24.92 1.88
N GLY A 15 12.43 24.85 3.18
CA GLY A 15 13.03 23.68 3.83
C GLY A 15 12.06 22.69 4.49
N THR A 16 10.75 22.96 4.52
CA THR A 16 9.78 22.07 5.18
C THR A 16 8.65 21.69 4.23
N ALA A 17 8.90 20.74 3.33
CA ALA A 17 7.79 19.98 2.76
C ALA A 17 7.25 19.07 3.88
N ALA A 18 6.32 19.59 4.67
CA ALA A 18 5.58 18.77 5.63
C ALA A 18 4.65 17.85 4.83
N VAL A 19 4.88 16.54 4.91
CA VAL A 19 3.95 15.54 4.39
C VAL A 19 2.86 15.38 5.44
N PHE A 20 1.64 15.81 5.12
CA PHE A 20 0.49 15.71 6.02
C PHE A 20 -0.21 14.35 5.88
N HIS A 21 -0.25 13.83 4.65
CA HIS A 21 -0.84 12.54 4.32
C HIS A 21 0.02 11.86 3.25
N GLU A 22 0.06 10.53 3.28
CA GLU A 22 0.75 9.69 2.32
C GLU A 22 -0.26 8.79 1.59
N ASP A 23 -0.41 9.01 0.28
CA ASP A 23 -1.12 8.09 -0.59
C ASP A 23 -0.18 7.01 -1.13
N LEU A 24 -0.67 5.77 -1.18
CA LEU A 24 0.05 4.64 -1.74
C LEU A 24 -0.85 3.85 -2.68
N ALA A 25 -0.36 3.59 -3.90
CA ALA A 25 -0.94 2.63 -4.81
C ALA A 25 0.05 1.49 -5.05
N ILE A 26 -0.37 0.26 -4.78
CA ILE A 26 0.43 -0.93 -5.07
C ILE A 26 -0.16 -1.59 -6.32
N ASN A 27 0.71 -1.89 -7.29
CA ASN A 27 0.41 -2.77 -8.43
C ASN A 27 1.52 -3.82 -8.51
N GLY A 28 1.28 -4.98 -7.90
CA GLY A 28 2.23 -6.07 -7.80
C GLY A 28 1.76 -7.29 -8.58
N CYS A 29 2.69 -8.08 -9.13
CA CYS A 29 2.35 -9.35 -9.73
C CYS A 29 3.50 -10.36 -9.60
N SER A 30 3.11 -11.63 -9.59
CA SER A 30 4.00 -12.78 -9.67
C SER A 30 3.51 -13.73 -10.77
N ASP A 31 4.13 -14.91 -10.87
CA ASP A 31 3.64 -15.93 -11.80
C ASP A 31 2.21 -16.38 -11.46
N SER A 32 1.93 -16.54 -10.17
CA SER A 32 0.70 -17.15 -9.68
C SER A 32 -0.31 -16.16 -9.13
N ASP A 33 0.11 -14.94 -8.81
CA ASP A 33 -0.74 -13.99 -8.06
C ASP A 33 -0.57 -12.54 -8.52
N GLY A 34 -1.50 -11.69 -8.10
CA GLY A 34 -1.53 -10.26 -8.40
C GLY A 34 -2.12 -9.46 -7.25
N GLU A 35 -1.62 -8.25 -7.06
CA GLU A 35 -2.06 -7.30 -6.04
C GLU A 35 -2.36 -5.96 -6.70
N PHE A 36 -3.48 -5.36 -6.33
CA PHE A 36 -3.77 -3.98 -6.69
C PHE A 36 -4.58 -3.34 -5.57
N MET A 37 -3.99 -2.34 -4.91
CA MET A 37 -4.60 -1.69 -3.76
C MET A 37 -4.26 -0.20 -3.66
N TYR A 38 -5.13 0.53 -2.97
CA TYR A 38 -4.94 1.91 -2.56
C TYR A 38 -4.90 1.99 -1.04
N ALA A 39 -3.99 2.80 -0.50
CA ALA A 39 -3.89 3.11 0.92
C ALA A 39 -3.68 4.61 1.15
N LEU A 40 -4.03 5.03 2.37
CA LEU A 40 -3.82 6.37 2.88
C LEU A 40 -3.27 6.25 4.30
N ASP A 41 -2.14 6.89 4.57
CA ASP A 41 -1.48 6.92 5.88
C ASP A 41 -1.20 5.53 6.48
N GLY A 42 -0.95 4.54 5.60
CA GLY A 42 -0.67 3.17 5.98
C GLY A 42 -1.90 2.28 6.20
N GLU A 43 -3.12 2.80 5.99
CA GLU A 43 -4.36 2.03 6.05
C GLU A 43 -4.91 1.75 4.64
N GLU A 44 -5.37 0.53 4.40
CA GLU A 44 -5.96 0.13 3.11
C GLU A 44 -7.32 0.83 2.90
N LEU A 45 -7.45 1.55 1.79
CA LEU A 45 -8.69 2.18 1.33
C LEU A 45 -9.48 1.27 0.40
N TRP A 46 -8.80 0.52 -0.47
CA TRP A 46 -9.45 -0.34 -1.44
C TRP A 46 -8.47 -1.38 -1.97
N TYR A 47 -8.93 -2.59 -2.26
CA TYR A 47 -8.14 -3.60 -2.97
C TYR A 47 -8.96 -4.40 -3.98
N ALA A 48 -8.29 -4.91 -5.01
CA ALA A 48 -8.90 -5.78 -6.01
C ALA A 48 -8.88 -7.24 -5.53
N ASP A 49 -10.04 -7.81 -5.18
CA ASP A 49 -10.19 -9.25 -4.97
C ASP A 49 -10.30 -9.94 -6.34
N PHE A 50 -9.15 -10.26 -6.96
CA PHE A 50 -9.10 -10.92 -8.27
C PHE A 50 -9.74 -12.31 -8.28
N LYS A 51 -9.88 -12.96 -7.12
CA LYS A 51 -10.55 -14.27 -7.01
C LYS A 51 -12.06 -14.13 -7.07
N LYS A 52 -12.62 -13.13 -6.38
CA LYS A 52 -14.05 -12.81 -6.42
C LYS A 52 -14.46 -11.88 -7.55
N GLN A 53 -13.47 -11.37 -8.28
CA GLN A 53 -13.64 -10.44 -9.38
C GLN A 53 -14.36 -9.14 -8.99
N THR A 54 -13.95 -8.55 -7.86
CA THR A 54 -14.60 -7.36 -7.32
C THR A 54 -13.60 -6.44 -6.61
N GLY A 55 -13.96 -5.16 -6.48
CA GLY A 55 -13.26 -4.23 -5.61
C GLY A 55 -13.80 -4.31 -4.18
N VAL A 56 -12.92 -4.24 -3.19
CA VAL A 56 -13.29 -4.33 -1.78
C VAL A 56 -12.79 -3.10 -1.04
N GLU A 57 -13.66 -2.52 -0.21
CA GLU A 57 -13.37 -1.43 0.72
C GLU A 57 -13.29 -2.02 2.14
N PRO A 58 -12.10 -2.38 2.64
CA PRO A 58 -11.96 -3.14 3.89
C PRO A 58 -12.23 -2.35 5.18
N GLN A 59 -12.53 -1.05 5.09
CA GLN A 59 -12.70 -0.22 6.29
C GLN A 59 -13.90 -0.68 7.12
N PRO A 60 -13.83 -0.54 8.46
CA PRO A 60 -14.94 -0.86 9.34
C PRO A 60 -16.24 -0.13 8.98
N PRO A 61 -17.42 -0.70 9.30
CA PRO A 61 -18.72 -0.14 8.92
C PRO A 61 -19.08 1.19 9.62
N PHE A 62 -18.27 1.64 10.58
CA PHE A 62 -18.46 2.93 11.26
C PHE A 62 -17.75 4.10 10.57
N VAL A 63 -16.91 3.83 9.57
CA VAL A 63 -16.22 4.86 8.78
C VAL A 63 -17.18 5.41 7.73
N ASP A 64 -17.11 6.71 7.46
CA ASP A 64 -17.77 7.28 6.28
C ASP A 64 -17.01 6.85 5.02
N HIS A 65 -17.52 5.84 4.31
CA HIS A 65 -16.86 5.30 3.12
C HIS A 65 -16.88 6.28 1.94
N ALA A 66 -15.70 6.49 1.35
CA ALA A 66 -15.57 7.04 0.01
C ALA A 66 -15.50 5.89 -0.98
N THR A 67 -16.52 5.74 -1.83
CA THR A 67 -16.57 4.64 -2.78
C THR A 67 -15.81 4.97 -4.07
N TYR A 68 -15.00 4.03 -4.53
CA TYR A 68 -14.28 4.17 -5.79
C TYR A 68 -15.24 4.10 -6.99
N VAL A 69 -14.91 4.86 -8.05
CA VAL A 69 -15.77 4.95 -9.24
C VAL A 69 -15.90 3.61 -9.96
N GLU A 70 -17.03 3.41 -10.64
CA GLU A 70 -17.24 2.28 -11.55
C GLU A 70 -16.09 2.20 -12.57
N GLY A 71 -15.59 0.99 -12.85
CA GLY A 71 -14.42 0.78 -13.70
C GLY A 71 -13.09 0.61 -12.94
N THR A 72 -13.05 0.84 -11.63
CA THR A 72 -11.81 0.74 -10.83
C THR A 72 -11.27 -0.70 -10.81
N TYR A 73 -12.14 -1.71 -10.68
CA TYR A 73 -11.71 -3.11 -10.72
C TYR A 73 -11.21 -3.52 -12.12
N GLU A 74 -11.88 -3.09 -13.18
CA GLU A 74 -11.48 -3.36 -14.57
C GLU A 74 -10.11 -2.72 -14.88
N SER A 75 -9.87 -1.52 -14.35
CA SER A 75 -8.56 -0.87 -14.41
C SER A 75 -7.49 -1.70 -13.68
N ALA A 76 -7.79 -2.25 -12.51
CA ALA A 76 -6.88 -3.14 -11.79
C ALA A 76 -6.55 -4.41 -12.62
N VAL A 77 -7.55 -5.01 -13.28
CA VAL A 77 -7.34 -6.16 -14.19
C VAL A 77 -6.43 -5.81 -15.36
N ALA A 78 -6.63 -4.64 -15.99
CA ALA A 78 -5.77 -4.17 -17.07
C ALA A 78 -4.32 -3.95 -16.58
N ASN A 79 -4.16 -3.34 -15.40
CA ASN A 79 -2.87 -3.12 -14.77
C ASN A 79 -2.14 -4.42 -14.42
N GLN A 80 -2.86 -5.47 -14.03
CA GLN A 80 -2.27 -6.80 -13.83
C GLN A 80 -1.70 -7.41 -15.11
N GLN A 81 -2.37 -7.21 -16.25
CA GLN A 81 -1.85 -7.68 -17.54
C GLN A 81 -0.55 -6.95 -17.90
N ILE A 82 -0.50 -5.63 -17.70
CA ILE A 82 0.70 -4.81 -17.92
C ILE A 82 1.82 -5.25 -16.99
N CYS A 83 1.53 -5.46 -15.70
CA CYS A 83 2.52 -5.91 -14.72
C CYS A 83 3.17 -7.23 -15.16
N ARG A 84 2.37 -8.22 -15.59
CA ARG A 84 2.88 -9.53 -16.04
C ARG A 84 3.76 -9.42 -17.29
N GLN A 85 3.40 -8.55 -18.23
CA GLN A 85 4.23 -8.27 -19.41
C GLN A 85 5.57 -7.63 -19.02
N ASN A 86 5.54 -6.68 -18.09
CA ASN A 86 6.74 -6.04 -17.56
C ASN A 86 7.63 -7.03 -16.80
N LEU A 87 7.03 -7.91 -15.99
CA LEU A 87 7.74 -8.95 -15.26
C LEU A 87 8.49 -9.89 -16.20
N ASN A 88 7.88 -10.31 -17.32
CA ASN A 88 8.54 -11.13 -18.33
C ASN A 88 9.74 -10.40 -18.96
N THR A 89 9.58 -9.12 -19.29
CA THR A 89 10.65 -8.30 -19.87
C THR A 89 11.82 -8.13 -18.89
N ILE A 90 11.52 -7.81 -17.62
CA ILE A 90 12.52 -7.63 -16.58
C ILE A 90 13.27 -8.94 -16.32
N ARG A 91 12.61 -10.10 -16.33
CA ARG A 91 13.26 -11.40 -16.14
C ARG A 91 14.31 -11.70 -17.20
N GLU A 92 14.02 -11.43 -18.46
CA GLU A 92 15.01 -11.60 -19.52
C GLU A 92 16.17 -10.62 -19.36
N ALA A 93 15.89 -9.36 -19.01
CA ALA A 93 16.91 -8.34 -18.80
C ALA A 93 17.81 -8.61 -17.58
N THR A 94 17.28 -9.29 -16.56
CA THR A 94 17.96 -9.59 -15.29
C THR A 94 18.40 -11.05 -15.17
N LYS A 95 18.39 -11.79 -16.29
CA LYS A 95 18.75 -13.21 -16.32
C LYS A 95 20.14 -13.45 -15.75
N GLY A 96 20.22 -14.33 -14.75
CA GLY A 96 21.47 -14.69 -14.08
C GLY A 96 21.81 -13.84 -12.85
N LEU A 97 21.05 -12.78 -12.56
CA LEU A 97 21.15 -12.09 -11.27
C LEU A 97 20.51 -12.93 -10.16
N PRO A 98 21.10 -12.98 -8.95
CA PRO A 98 20.50 -13.68 -7.83
C PRO A 98 19.22 -12.99 -7.39
N LEU A 99 18.15 -13.76 -7.19
CA LEU A 99 16.92 -13.27 -6.57
C LEU A 99 17.17 -13.02 -5.08
N LYS A 100 16.94 -11.79 -4.63
CA LYS A 100 16.88 -11.49 -3.20
C LYS A 100 15.54 -12.00 -2.65
N ARG A 101 15.59 -12.91 -1.69
CA ARG A 101 14.42 -13.44 -1.00
C ARG A 101 14.49 -13.00 0.45
N ASP A 102 13.92 -11.84 0.73
CA ASP A 102 13.76 -11.34 2.09
C ASP A 102 12.38 -11.76 2.57
N SER A 103 12.28 -12.87 3.32
CA SER A 103 11.03 -13.21 3.97
C SER A 103 10.72 -12.21 5.09
N PRO A 104 9.45 -11.96 5.40
CA PRO A 104 9.09 -11.26 6.62
C PRO A 104 9.77 -11.96 7.82
N SER A 105 10.49 -11.19 8.63
CA SER A 105 11.32 -11.73 9.72
C SER A 105 10.79 -11.37 11.10
N ASN A 106 9.85 -10.43 11.18
CA ASN A 106 9.35 -9.86 12.44
C ASN A 106 7.86 -10.15 12.61
N VAL A 107 7.51 -11.44 12.69
CA VAL A 107 6.14 -11.82 13.00
C VAL A 107 5.85 -11.54 14.46
N VAL A 108 4.87 -10.69 14.73
CA VAL A 108 4.40 -10.34 16.07
C VAL A 108 2.94 -10.74 16.21
N VAL A 109 2.64 -11.52 17.23
CA VAL A 109 1.27 -11.91 17.59
C VAL A 109 0.88 -11.21 18.88
N TYR A 110 -0.22 -10.46 18.84
CA TYR A 110 -0.74 -9.73 20.00
C TYR A 110 -2.27 -9.77 20.01
N SER A 111 -2.87 -9.60 21.20
CA SER A 111 -4.33 -9.45 21.32
C SER A 111 -4.73 -8.04 20.90
N ARG A 112 -5.90 -7.91 20.26
CA ARG A 112 -6.47 -6.60 19.92
C ARG A 112 -6.77 -5.79 21.18
N ASP A 113 -7.41 -6.45 22.14
CA ASP A 113 -7.85 -5.87 23.41
C ASP A 113 -7.11 -6.52 24.59
N GLU A 114 -7.29 -5.99 25.80
CA GLU A 114 -6.76 -6.61 27.03
C GLU A 114 -7.33 -8.02 27.23
N VAL A 115 -6.52 -8.93 27.80
CA VAL A 115 -6.91 -10.33 27.96
C VAL A 115 -7.70 -10.50 29.26
N GLU A 116 -9.00 -10.79 29.13
CA GLU A 116 -9.90 -11.12 30.24
C GLU A 116 -10.47 -12.54 30.09
N LEU A 117 -10.56 -13.28 31.19
CA LEU A 117 -11.05 -14.66 31.17
C LEU A 117 -12.55 -14.71 30.93
N GLY A 118 -12.97 -15.43 29.89
CA GLY A 118 -14.39 -15.60 29.54
C GLY A 118 -14.91 -14.57 28.55
N GLU A 119 -14.12 -13.54 28.22
CA GLU A 119 -14.48 -12.50 27.26
C GLU A 119 -13.96 -12.82 25.84
N GLN A 120 -14.68 -12.34 24.82
CA GLN A 120 -14.31 -12.52 23.43
C GLN A 120 -13.19 -11.54 23.04
N ASN A 121 -12.13 -12.04 22.37
CA ASN A 121 -11.00 -11.22 21.90
C ASN A 121 -10.51 -11.74 20.53
N THR A 122 -9.69 -10.95 19.83
CA THR A 122 -9.08 -11.29 18.53
C THR A 122 -7.56 -11.27 18.63
N LEU A 123 -6.90 -12.35 18.19
CA LEU A 123 -5.45 -12.34 17.99
C LEU A 123 -5.13 -11.76 16.62
N ILE A 124 -4.21 -10.79 16.60
CA ILE A 124 -3.68 -10.17 15.40
C ILE A 124 -2.29 -10.74 15.15
N CYS A 125 -2.06 -11.21 13.92
CA CYS A 125 -0.74 -11.63 13.44
C CYS A 125 -0.23 -10.58 12.46
N HIS A 126 0.74 -9.77 12.89
CA HIS A 126 1.40 -8.79 12.04
C HIS A 126 2.71 -9.39 11.52
N VAL A 127 2.94 -9.30 10.21
CA VAL A 127 4.00 -10.02 9.47
C VAL A 127 4.93 -9.03 8.79
#